data_AF-A0A1K1MBI9-F1
#
_entry.id   AF-A0A1K1MBI9-F1
#
_cell.length_a   1.000
_cell.length_b   1.000
_cell.length_c   1.000
_cell.angle_alpha   90.00
_cell.angle_beta   90.00
_cell.angle_gamma   90.00
#
_symmetry.space_group_name_H-M   'P 1'
#
loop_
_entity.id
_entity.type
_entity.pdbx_description
1 polymer ?
#
loop_
_entity_poly.entity_id
_entity_poly.type
_entity_poly.pdbx_seq_one_letter_code
_entity_poly.pdbx_strand_id
1 'polypeptide(L)'
;MKIIKRALLWLSIMLVLELLINAVGAFIVKRVGAENLINSMSGYSKRTEMILHPTFREENDGKANGLSGLAVRTILSDGRLYNHTKFGYNFLFLNFTMEQSVVFFDKDGTTQVSSGIFNIAYEDRGSKTDYIKFPVGIIDVKELCAQSNAKELYSALEKKQYDSIRLDEYSVDEDYIVRPKKMTLLDPDKNAIQSFEFPCEGEIIKDDSIYVYDMIELNEQMRNSSTSLCKKMKDVYDGKLKTDKTAMKLMKEADFSKSAQSVDKTSYGFASFTSKHVETYDGSAMTFALRFNYIKGVILYTIIFAVILTAILLPIWIHKDRKIQNSYY
;
A
#
# COMPACT_ATOMS: atom_id res chain seq x y z
N MET A 1 31.88 -30.76 25.24
CA MET A 1 30.55 -30.70 25.92
C MET A 1 30.23 -29.35 26.58
N LYS A 2 31.14 -28.72 27.37
CA LYS A 2 30.88 -27.41 28.03
C LYS A 2 30.63 -26.25 27.05
N ILE A 3 31.38 -26.17 25.96
CA ILE A 3 31.23 -25.11 24.93
C ILE A 3 29.88 -25.21 24.21
N ILE A 4 29.47 -26.42 23.82
CA ILE A 4 28.17 -26.66 23.18
C ILE A 4 27.01 -26.29 24.12
N LYS A 5 27.06 -26.67 25.40
CA LYS A 5 26.06 -26.28 26.40
C LYS A 5 25.97 -24.76 26.58
N ARG A 6 27.12 -24.07 26.59
CA ARG A 6 27.21 -22.60 26.66
C ARG A 6 26.61 -21.95 25.41
N ALA A 7 26.88 -22.48 24.22
CA ALA A 7 26.32 -22.00 22.97
C ALA A 7 24.80 -22.19 22.90
N LEU A 8 24.27 -23.34 23.35
CA LEU A 8 22.83 -23.59 23.42
C LEU A 8 22.12 -22.67 24.43
N LEU A 9 22.73 -22.46 25.60
CA LEU A 9 22.21 -21.51 26.59
C LEU A 9 22.20 -20.09 26.03
N TRP A 10 23.28 -19.68 25.35
CA TRP A 10 23.35 -18.41 24.63
C TRP A 10 22.17 -18.33 23.67
N LEU A 11 22.09 -19.21 22.65
CA LEU A 11 21.05 -19.19 21.63
C LEU A 11 19.64 -19.11 22.21
N SER A 12 19.38 -19.81 23.32
CA SER A 12 18.09 -19.74 24.02
C SER A 12 17.80 -18.35 24.58
N ILE A 13 18.79 -17.69 25.20
CA ILE A 13 18.68 -16.30 25.68
C ILE A 13 18.45 -15.35 24.50
N MET A 14 19.18 -15.53 23.38
CA MET A 14 19.02 -14.73 22.17
C MET A 14 17.58 -14.81 21.65
N LEU A 15 17.04 -16.02 21.57
CA LEU A 15 15.70 -16.27 21.06
C LEU A 15 14.63 -15.66 21.95
N VAL A 16 14.76 -15.79 23.28
CA VAL A 16 13.82 -15.15 24.23
C VAL A 16 13.86 -13.64 24.09
N LEU A 17 15.06 -13.06 24.00
CA LEU A 17 15.24 -11.62 23.82
C LEU A 17 14.63 -11.14 22.49
N GLU A 18 14.87 -11.85 21.40
CA GLU A 18 14.31 -11.53 20.09
C GLU A 18 12.77 -11.56 20.10
N LEU A 19 12.16 -12.51 20.81
CA LEU A 19 10.71 -12.55 21.01
C LEU A 19 10.21 -11.32 21.79
N LEU A 20 10.92 -10.90 22.85
CA LEU A 20 10.58 -9.70 23.62
C LEU A 20 10.69 -8.43 22.77
N ILE A 21 11.79 -8.26 22.03
CA ILE A 21 12.02 -7.15 21.10
C ILE A 21 10.90 -7.10 20.05
N ASN A 22 10.54 -8.26 19.49
CA ASN A 22 9.47 -8.35 18.51
C ASN A 22 8.12 -7.94 19.09
N ALA A 23 7.80 -8.37 20.32
CA ALA A 23 6.57 -8.00 21.01
C ALA A 23 6.49 -6.50 21.28
N VAL A 24 7.59 -5.88 21.73
CA VAL A 24 7.68 -4.42 21.92
C VAL A 24 7.49 -3.68 20.60
N GLY A 25 8.19 -4.11 19.54
CA GLY A 25 8.03 -3.52 18.22
C GLY A 25 6.60 -3.60 17.70
N ALA A 26 5.95 -4.76 17.85
CA ALA A 26 4.55 -4.95 17.46
C ALA A 26 3.61 -4.01 18.22
N PHE A 27 3.82 -3.84 19.53
CA PHE A 27 3.02 -2.95 20.35
C PHE A 27 3.15 -1.49 19.92
N ILE A 28 4.38 -1.02 19.68
CA ILE A 28 4.62 0.37 19.24
C ILE A 28 4.02 0.61 17.86
N VAL A 29 4.26 -0.28 16.91
CA VAL A 29 3.74 -0.14 15.54
C VAL A 29 2.21 -0.20 15.50
N LYS A 30 1.59 -1.06 16.32
CA LYS A 30 0.13 -1.07 16.48
C LYS A 30 -0.40 0.30 16.92
N ARG A 31 0.18 0.86 17.98
CA ARG A 31 -0.33 2.09 18.62
C ARG A 31 -0.06 3.35 17.80
N VAL A 32 1.12 3.44 17.18
CA VAL A 32 1.53 4.66 16.46
C VAL A 32 1.11 4.63 14.99
N GLY A 33 1.20 3.46 14.35
CA GLY A 33 0.89 3.29 12.93
C GLY A 33 -0.53 2.80 12.69
N ALA A 34 -0.83 1.59 13.17
CA ALA A 34 -2.02 0.87 12.72
C ALA A 34 -3.34 1.50 13.19
N GLU A 35 -3.45 1.90 14.45
CA GLU A 35 -4.71 2.46 14.99
C GLU A 35 -5.15 3.73 14.26
N ASN A 36 -4.20 4.62 13.93
CA ASN A 36 -4.50 5.83 13.16
C ASN A 36 -4.97 5.51 11.74
N LEU A 37 -4.32 4.54 11.08
CA LEU A 37 -4.65 4.17 9.70
C LEU A 37 -5.99 3.44 9.59
N ILE A 38 -6.30 2.53 10.52
CA ILE A 38 -7.59 1.83 10.59
C ILE A 38 -8.73 2.85 10.69
N ASN A 39 -8.59 3.84 11.58
CA ASN A 39 -9.59 4.89 11.73
C ASN A 39 -9.77 5.71 10.44
N SER A 40 -8.68 6.00 9.72
CA SER A 40 -8.74 6.74 8.46
C SER A 40 -9.37 5.97 7.30
N MET A 41 -9.42 4.63 7.39
CA MET A 41 -9.96 3.73 6.37
C MET A 41 -11.37 3.22 6.69
N SER A 42 -11.94 3.60 7.82
CA SER A 42 -13.29 3.18 8.23
C SER A 42 -14.36 4.10 7.64
N GLY A 43 -15.58 3.59 7.47
CA GLY A 43 -16.74 4.35 7.00
C GLY A 43 -16.95 4.37 5.49
N TYR A 44 -16.01 3.85 4.70
CA TYR A 44 -16.13 3.80 3.24
C TYR A 44 -17.05 2.68 2.74
N SER A 45 -17.46 1.73 3.59
CA SER A 45 -18.55 0.79 3.25
C SER A 45 -19.85 1.51 2.84
N LYS A 46 -20.10 2.71 3.36
CA LYS A 46 -21.24 3.57 2.99
C LYS A 46 -21.12 4.19 1.59
N ARG A 47 -19.92 4.13 0.99
CA ARG A 47 -19.60 4.71 -0.32
C ARG A 47 -19.45 3.63 -1.39
N THR A 48 -19.59 2.35 -1.04
CA THR A 48 -19.42 1.22 -1.95
C THR A 48 -20.28 1.34 -3.20
N GLU A 49 -21.53 1.77 -3.09
CA GLU A 49 -22.42 1.95 -4.26
C GLU A 49 -21.81 2.90 -5.31
N MET A 50 -21.31 4.06 -4.88
CA MET A 50 -20.67 5.03 -5.78
C MET A 50 -19.36 4.53 -6.38
N ILE A 51 -18.77 3.49 -5.79
CA ILE A 51 -17.51 2.88 -6.22
C ILE A 51 -17.76 1.72 -7.18
N LEU A 52 -18.68 0.81 -6.85
CA LEU A 52 -18.95 -0.40 -7.62
C LEU A 52 -19.90 -0.16 -8.79
N HIS A 53 -20.89 0.71 -8.60
CA HIS A 53 -21.94 1.02 -9.58
C HIS A 53 -21.98 2.52 -9.89
N PRO A 54 -20.86 3.12 -10.32
CA PRO A 54 -20.83 4.54 -10.64
C PRO A 54 -21.76 4.81 -11.83
N THR A 55 -22.51 5.91 -11.78
CA THR A 55 -23.40 6.32 -12.89
C THR A 55 -22.98 7.69 -13.37
N PHE A 56 -22.62 7.82 -14.65
CA PHE A 56 -22.34 9.15 -15.20
C PHE A 56 -23.57 10.04 -15.11
N ARG A 57 -23.34 11.30 -14.73
CA ARG A 57 -24.36 12.34 -14.68
C ARG A 57 -23.75 13.59 -15.29
N GLU A 58 -24.37 14.11 -16.34
CA GLU A 58 -23.99 15.40 -16.90
C GLU A 58 -24.07 16.46 -15.80
N GLU A 59 -23.04 17.29 -15.71
CA GLU A 59 -22.90 18.25 -14.62
C GLU A 59 -23.87 19.42 -14.74
N ASN A 60 -24.22 19.98 -13.57
CA ASN A 60 -24.80 21.32 -13.45
C ASN A 60 -23.90 22.14 -12.50
N ASP A 61 -23.51 23.35 -12.91
CA ASP A 61 -22.86 24.40 -12.10
C ASP A 61 -21.87 23.89 -11.01
N GLY A 62 -20.68 23.43 -11.44
CA GLY A 62 -19.51 23.23 -10.57
C GLY A 62 -19.59 22.06 -9.57
N LYS A 63 -20.58 21.16 -9.71
CA LYS A 63 -20.72 19.93 -8.90
C LYS A 63 -20.04 18.75 -9.56
N ALA A 64 -19.46 17.86 -8.77
CA ALA A 64 -18.84 16.64 -9.26
C ALA A 64 -19.83 15.76 -10.06
N ASN A 65 -19.35 15.18 -11.15
CA ASN A 65 -20.07 14.17 -11.91
C ASN A 65 -20.31 12.91 -11.06
N GLY A 66 -21.23 12.05 -11.52
CA GLY A 66 -21.62 10.84 -10.79
C GLY A 66 -20.52 9.75 -10.72
N LEU A 67 -19.35 9.97 -11.33
CA LEU A 67 -18.20 9.05 -11.31
C LEU A 67 -17.17 9.39 -10.22
N SER A 68 -17.42 10.40 -9.38
CA SER A 68 -16.52 10.81 -8.28
C SER A 68 -16.11 9.69 -7.31
N GLY A 69 -16.93 8.63 -7.17
CA GLY A 69 -16.56 7.45 -6.38
C GLY A 69 -15.33 6.71 -6.92
N LEU A 70 -15.06 6.77 -8.22
CA LEU A 70 -13.87 6.18 -8.84
C LEU A 70 -12.57 6.88 -8.42
N ALA A 71 -12.62 8.20 -8.17
CA ALA A 71 -11.50 8.94 -7.60
C ALA A 71 -11.22 8.49 -6.15
N VAL A 72 -12.27 8.24 -5.36
CA VAL A 72 -12.13 7.65 -4.01
C VAL A 72 -11.54 6.25 -4.09
N ARG A 73 -12.00 5.42 -5.03
CA ARG A 73 -11.47 4.08 -5.26
C ARG A 73 -9.97 4.09 -5.55
N THR A 74 -9.51 5.09 -6.31
CA THR A 74 -8.10 5.30 -6.66
C THR A 74 -7.25 5.61 -5.42
N ILE A 75 -7.77 6.37 -4.45
CA ILE A 75 -7.07 6.69 -3.19
C ILE A 75 -6.99 5.45 -2.29
N LEU A 76 -8.06 4.64 -2.26
CA LEU A 76 -8.17 3.43 -1.45
C LEU A 76 -7.65 2.17 -2.18
N SER A 77 -6.84 2.33 -3.21
CA SER A 77 -6.28 1.20 -3.96
C SER A 77 -5.32 0.36 -3.12
N ASP A 78 -5.03 -0.84 -3.60
CA ASP A 78 -3.96 -1.67 -3.04
C ASP A 78 -2.62 -0.96 -3.22
N GLY A 79 -1.64 -1.27 -2.36
CA GLY A 79 -0.28 -0.77 -2.54
C GLY A 79 0.63 -0.93 -1.34
N ARG A 80 1.84 -0.37 -1.46
CA ARG A 80 2.81 -0.26 -0.37
C ARG A 80 2.99 1.19 0.06
N LEU A 81 3.17 1.40 1.35
CA LEU A 81 3.59 2.66 1.93
C LEU A 81 4.86 2.44 2.74
N TYR A 82 5.77 3.42 2.68
CA TYR A 82 7.11 3.36 3.24
C TYR A 82 7.28 4.47 4.26
N ASN A 83 7.36 4.11 5.53
CA ASN A 83 7.85 5.02 6.56
C ASN A 83 9.35 4.75 6.73
N HIS A 84 10.18 5.44 5.95
CA HIS A 84 11.63 5.31 5.99
C HIS A 84 12.23 6.68 6.22
N THR A 85 12.47 6.99 7.49
CA THR A 85 13.08 8.23 7.93
C THR A 85 14.53 7.97 8.36
N LYS A 86 15.12 8.89 9.14
CA LYS A 86 16.48 8.78 9.67
C LYS A 86 16.66 7.52 10.52
N PHE A 87 17.91 7.07 10.62
CA PHE A 87 18.28 5.86 11.38
C PHE A 87 17.72 5.82 12.82
N GLY A 88 17.59 6.97 13.48
CA GLY A 88 17.04 7.09 14.84
C GLY A 88 15.63 6.49 14.99
N TYR A 89 14.82 6.45 13.94
CA TYR A 89 13.47 5.88 14.00
C TYR A 89 13.45 4.35 14.03
N ASN A 90 14.57 3.69 13.72
CA ASN A 90 14.71 2.25 13.93
C ASN A 90 14.58 1.89 15.42
N PHE A 91 15.08 2.74 16.32
CA PHE A 91 14.95 2.55 17.78
C PHE A 91 13.50 2.65 18.26
N LEU A 92 12.63 3.30 17.49
CA LEU A 92 11.21 3.40 17.81
C LEU A 92 10.37 2.40 17.02
N PHE A 93 10.99 1.51 16.23
CA PHE A 93 10.29 0.63 15.28
C PHE A 93 9.42 1.38 14.26
N LEU A 94 9.68 2.68 14.07
CA LEU A 94 8.90 3.53 13.18
C LEU A 94 9.40 3.50 11.73
N ASN A 95 10.56 2.88 11.50
CA ASN A 95 10.99 2.55 10.15
C ASN A 95 10.34 1.25 9.68
N PHE A 96 9.18 1.35 9.05
CA PHE A 96 8.41 0.23 8.57
C PHE A 96 7.94 0.38 7.13
N THR A 97 7.65 -0.74 6.49
CA THR A 97 6.89 -0.81 5.25
C THR A 97 5.50 -1.34 5.56
N MET A 98 4.46 -0.69 5.05
CA MET A 98 3.09 -1.14 5.14
C MET A 98 2.64 -1.69 3.78
N GLU A 99 2.08 -2.89 3.76
CA GLU A 99 1.31 -3.43 2.64
C GLU A 99 -0.18 -3.23 2.95
N GLN A 100 -0.96 -2.76 1.98
CA GLN A 100 -2.40 -2.50 2.07
C GLN A 100 -3.12 -3.23 0.94
N SER A 101 -4.15 -3.99 1.30
CA SER A 101 -5.13 -4.52 0.33
C SER A 101 -6.54 -4.16 0.77
N VAL A 102 -7.36 -3.69 -0.17
CA VAL A 102 -8.74 -3.24 0.06
C VAL A 102 -9.68 -3.89 -0.94
N VAL A 103 -10.80 -4.41 -0.45
CA VAL A 103 -11.85 -5.00 -1.30
C VAL A 103 -13.21 -4.37 -0.95
N PHE A 104 -13.84 -3.77 -1.95
CA PHE A 104 -15.23 -3.33 -1.94
C PHE A 104 -16.12 -4.36 -2.60
N PHE A 105 -17.28 -4.65 -2.02
CA PHE A 105 -18.24 -5.61 -2.54
C PHE A 105 -19.61 -5.34 -1.92
N ASP A 106 -20.66 -5.84 -2.55
CA ASP A 106 -22.03 -5.74 -2.06
C ASP A 106 -22.70 -7.13 -2.04
N LYS A 107 -24.03 -7.17 -1.92
CA LYS A 107 -24.83 -8.39 -1.96
C LYS A 107 -24.79 -9.10 -3.32
N ASP A 108 -24.58 -8.36 -4.40
CA ASP A 108 -24.53 -8.87 -5.76
C ASP A 108 -23.11 -9.37 -6.13
N GLY A 109 -22.11 -8.94 -5.36
CA GLY A 109 -20.80 -9.54 -5.29
C GLY A 109 -19.68 -8.53 -5.56
N THR A 110 -18.74 -8.93 -6.43
CA THR A 110 -17.57 -8.12 -6.78
C THR A 110 -17.60 -7.72 -8.25
N THR A 111 -17.12 -6.51 -8.54
CA THR A 111 -16.90 -6.00 -9.91
C THR A 111 -15.40 -5.88 -10.20
N GLN A 112 -15.02 -5.45 -11.41
CA GLN A 112 -13.61 -5.24 -11.77
C GLN A 112 -12.94 -4.17 -10.88
N VAL A 113 -13.70 -3.20 -10.39
CA VAL A 113 -13.21 -2.14 -9.50
C VAL A 113 -13.19 -2.52 -8.02
N SER A 114 -13.67 -3.72 -7.64
CA SER A 114 -13.71 -4.18 -6.25
C SER A 114 -12.33 -4.19 -5.57
N SER A 115 -11.30 -4.66 -6.26
CA SER A 115 -9.94 -4.81 -5.71
C SER A 115 -8.90 -4.58 -6.79
N GLY A 116 -7.84 -3.82 -6.49
CA GLY A 116 -6.83 -3.52 -7.49
C GLY A 116 -5.98 -2.31 -7.16
N ILE A 117 -5.05 -2.03 -8.06
CA ILE A 117 -4.21 -0.83 -8.05
C ILE A 117 -4.70 0.03 -9.21
N PHE A 118 -5.33 1.15 -8.90
CA PHE A 118 -6.01 1.97 -9.90
C PHE A 118 -5.38 3.34 -9.99
N ASN A 119 -5.38 3.96 -11.16
CA ASN A 119 -5.18 5.41 -11.29
C ASN A 119 -6.39 6.08 -11.95
N ILE A 120 -6.55 7.39 -11.77
CA ILE A 120 -7.72 8.12 -12.25
C ILE A 120 -7.40 8.88 -13.55
N ALA A 121 -8.25 8.73 -14.55
CA ALA A 121 -8.27 9.56 -15.75
C ALA A 121 -9.39 10.59 -15.62
N TYR A 122 -9.11 11.84 -15.98
CA TYR A 122 -10.04 12.95 -15.81
C TYR A 122 -9.95 13.95 -16.95
N GLU A 123 -11.03 14.68 -17.17
CA GLU A 123 -11.10 15.77 -18.12
C GLU A 123 -10.63 17.07 -17.43
N ASP A 124 -9.63 17.74 -17.99
CA ASP A 124 -9.18 19.04 -17.51
C ASP A 124 -10.03 20.16 -18.14
N ARG A 125 -10.89 20.77 -17.32
CA ARG A 125 -11.73 21.91 -17.69
C ARG A 125 -11.18 23.26 -17.25
N GLY A 126 -9.87 23.35 -16.98
CA GLY A 126 -9.20 24.59 -16.62
C GLY A 126 -8.90 24.74 -15.13
N SER A 127 -8.75 23.63 -14.39
CA SER A 127 -8.30 23.67 -12.99
C SER A 127 -7.71 22.31 -12.52
N LYS A 128 -6.48 22.36 -11.97
CA LYS A 128 -5.67 21.15 -11.63
C LYS A 128 -6.27 20.25 -10.52
N THR A 129 -7.26 20.73 -9.75
CA THR A 129 -7.86 19.98 -8.63
C THR A 129 -9.15 19.24 -8.99
N ASP A 130 -9.64 19.35 -10.23
CA ASP A 130 -10.97 18.86 -10.56
C ASP A 130 -11.02 17.38 -10.97
N TYR A 131 -9.94 16.60 -10.78
CA TYR A 131 -9.94 15.16 -11.07
C TYR A 131 -11.02 14.37 -10.30
N ILE A 132 -11.48 14.89 -9.14
CA ILE A 132 -12.60 14.31 -8.39
C ILE A 132 -13.95 14.69 -9.00
N LYS A 133 -14.03 15.87 -9.63
CA LYS A 133 -15.27 16.39 -10.22
C LYS A 133 -15.52 15.86 -11.62
N PHE A 134 -14.47 15.78 -12.44
CA PHE A 134 -14.54 15.38 -13.84
C PHE A 134 -13.79 14.07 -14.15
N PRO A 135 -13.89 13.00 -13.34
CA PRO A 135 -13.31 11.72 -13.73
C PRO A 135 -14.04 11.16 -14.96
N VAL A 136 -13.27 10.63 -15.90
CA VAL A 136 -13.76 9.89 -17.07
C VAL A 136 -13.79 8.39 -16.76
N GLY A 137 -12.92 7.93 -15.86
CA GLY A 137 -12.84 6.55 -15.41
C GLY A 137 -11.50 6.25 -14.75
N ILE A 138 -11.23 4.98 -14.48
CA ILE A 138 -9.99 4.53 -13.84
C ILE A 138 -9.18 3.59 -14.72
N ILE A 139 -7.87 3.71 -14.63
CA ILE A 139 -6.91 2.81 -15.27
C ILE A 139 -6.57 1.70 -14.27
N ASP A 140 -6.83 0.45 -14.62
CA ASP A 140 -6.24 -0.70 -13.91
C ASP A 140 -4.74 -0.76 -14.21
N VAL A 141 -3.92 -0.46 -13.20
CA VAL A 141 -2.48 -0.39 -13.36
C VAL A 141 -1.87 -1.77 -13.54
N LYS A 142 -2.51 -2.84 -13.06
CA LYS A 142 -2.05 -4.21 -13.30
C LYS A 142 -2.23 -4.58 -14.77
N GLU A 143 -3.37 -4.23 -15.37
CA GLU A 143 -3.61 -4.44 -16.80
C GLU A 143 -2.66 -3.61 -17.65
N LEU A 144 -2.44 -2.34 -17.30
CA LEU A 144 -1.46 -1.49 -17.97
C LEU A 144 -0.06 -2.09 -17.91
N CYS A 145 0.41 -2.53 -16.74
CA CYS A 145 1.72 -3.13 -16.56
C CYS A 145 1.92 -4.46 -17.30
N ALA A 146 0.84 -5.14 -17.71
CA ALA A 146 0.91 -6.34 -18.53
C ALA A 146 1.17 -6.04 -20.02
N GLN A 147 1.01 -4.79 -20.46
CA GLN A 147 1.22 -4.37 -21.85
C GLN A 147 2.71 -4.28 -22.23
N SER A 148 3.02 -4.47 -23.51
CA SER A 148 4.40 -4.55 -24.02
C SER A 148 5.24 -3.30 -23.72
N ASN A 149 4.66 -2.11 -23.88
CA ASN A 149 5.37 -0.83 -23.75
C ASN A 149 5.32 -0.24 -22.33
N ALA A 150 4.70 -0.94 -21.37
CA ALA A 150 4.51 -0.41 -20.02
C ALA A 150 5.82 -0.27 -19.22
N LYS A 151 6.83 -1.09 -19.52
CA LYS A 151 8.16 -0.96 -18.92
C LYS A 151 8.90 0.30 -19.39
N GLU A 152 8.71 0.68 -20.65
CA GLU A 152 9.29 1.90 -21.22
C GLU A 152 8.63 3.13 -20.60
N LEU A 153 7.29 3.14 -20.51
CA LEU A 153 6.54 4.17 -19.79
C LEU A 153 7.05 4.30 -18.35
N TYR A 154 7.13 3.19 -17.60
CA TYR A 154 7.63 3.20 -16.22
C TYR A 154 9.04 3.80 -16.12
N SER A 155 9.95 3.39 -17.00
CA SER A 155 11.33 3.89 -17.02
C SER A 155 11.41 5.39 -17.33
N ALA A 156 10.49 5.92 -18.15
CA ALA A 156 10.39 7.35 -18.42
C ALA A 156 9.79 8.12 -17.24
N LEU A 157 8.76 7.58 -16.59
CA LEU A 157 8.15 8.16 -15.39
C LEU A 157 9.16 8.25 -14.23
N GLU A 158 10.07 7.28 -14.10
CA GLU A 158 11.15 7.30 -13.09
C GLU A 158 12.12 8.48 -13.29
N LYS A 159 12.28 9.00 -14.51
CA LYS A 159 13.16 10.14 -14.80
C LYS A 159 12.59 11.48 -14.30
N LYS A 160 11.27 11.57 -14.10
CA LYS A 160 10.57 12.77 -13.60
C LYS A 160 10.82 14.04 -14.39
N GLN A 161 10.93 13.92 -15.71
CA GLN A 161 11.17 15.06 -16.61
C GLN A 161 9.87 15.68 -17.17
N TYR A 162 8.71 15.31 -16.63
CA TYR A 162 7.37 15.72 -17.10
C TYR A 162 6.62 16.52 -16.02
N ASP A 163 5.62 17.32 -16.42
CA ASP A 163 4.64 18.02 -15.56
C ASP A 163 3.27 17.32 -15.55
N SER A 164 2.91 16.65 -16.64
CA SER A 164 1.61 15.99 -16.76
C SER A 164 1.65 14.81 -17.72
N ILE A 165 0.68 13.92 -17.58
CA ILE A 165 0.51 12.74 -18.42
C ILE A 165 -0.83 12.90 -19.14
N ARG A 166 -0.79 13.18 -20.44
CA ARG A 166 -1.99 13.29 -21.28
C ARG A 166 -2.36 11.93 -21.86
N LEU A 167 -3.65 11.65 -21.93
CA LEU A 167 -4.22 10.44 -22.49
C LEU A 167 -4.80 10.76 -23.88
N ASP A 168 -3.94 10.80 -24.91
CA ASP A 168 -4.34 11.27 -26.24
C ASP A 168 -5.33 10.34 -26.95
N GLU A 169 -5.21 9.03 -26.72
CA GLU A 169 -6.13 8.02 -27.26
C GLU A 169 -6.41 6.95 -26.20
N TYR A 170 -7.68 6.58 -26.04
CA TYR A 170 -8.10 5.57 -25.06
C TYR A 170 -9.44 4.94 -25.44
N SER A 171 -9.77 3.82 -24.81
CA SER A 171 -11.15 3.31 -24.73
C SER A 171 -11.61 3.30 -23.27
N VAL A 172 -12.92 3.29 -23.08
CA VAL A 172 -13.55 3.16 -21.76
C VAL A 172 -14.69 2.17 -21.88
N ASP A 173 -14.81 1.24 -20.93
CA ASP A 173 -15.91 0.27 -20.90
C ASP A 173 -17.08 0.70 -19.99
N GLU A 174 -18.08 -0.17 -19.89
CA GLU A 174 -19.30 0.06 -19.10
C GLU A 174 -19.01 0.19 -17.58
N ASP A 175 -17.92 -0.40 -17.09
CA ASP A 175 -17.45 -0.29 -15.70
C ASP A 175 -16.55 0.94 -15.48
N TYR A 176 -16.42 1.79 -16.51
CA TYR A 176 -15.54 2.96 -16.54
C TYR A 176 -14.06 2.63 -16.34
N ILE A 177 -13.63 1.45 -16.79
CA ILE A 177 -12.22 1.10 -16.90
C ILE A 177 -11.65 1.71 -18.18
N VAL A 178 -10.73 2.64 -18.00
CA VAL A 178 -10.02 3.34 -19.06
C VAL A 178 -8.82 2.50 -19.48
N ARG A 179 -8.78 2.11 -20.75
CA ARG A 179 -7.66 1.39 -21.37
C ARG A 179 -6.86 2.36 -22.24
N PRO A 180 -5.66 2.76 -21.81
CA PRO A 180 -4.84 3.67 -22.60
C PRO A 180 -4.45 3.03 -23.93
N LYS A 181 -4.61 3.77 -25.03
CA LYS A 181 -4.04 3.43 -26.34
C LYS A 181 -2.80 4.27 -26.63
N LYS A 182 -2.84 5.56 -26.28
CA LYS A 182 -1.71 6.48 -26.39
C LYS A 182 -1.63 7.40 -25.18
N MET A 183 -0.48 7.39 -24.52
CA MET A 183 -0.17 8.29 -23.41
C MET A 183 1.04 9.13 -23.77
N THR A 184 0.98 10.43 -23.51
CA THR A 184 2.08 11.35 -23.76
C THR A 184 2.49 12.07 -22.49
N LEU A 185 3.78 12.04 -22.20
CA LEU A 185 4.40 12.83 -21.15
C LEU A 185 4.63 14.24 -21.68
N LEU A 186 4.12 15.23 -20.96
CA LEU A 186 4.23 16.65 -21.32
C LEU A 186 5.17 17.37 -20.36
N ASP A 187 5.92 18.32 -20.89
CA ASP A 187 6.71 19.28 -20.09
C ASP A 187 5.78 20.36 -19.47
N PRO A 188 6.32 21.29 -18.64
CA PRO A 188 5.54 22.39 -18.06
C PRO A 188 4.89 23.31 -19.10
N ASP A 189 5.47 23.44 -20.29
CA ASP A 189 4.98 24.24 -21.41
C ASP A 189 3.99 23.45 -22.30
N LYS A 190 3.59 22.25 -21.86
CA LYS A 190 2.68 21.32 -22.53
C LYS A 190 3.22 20.78 -23.86
N ASN A 191 4.53 20.83 -24.10
CA ASN A 191 5.14 20.16 -25.23
C ASN A 191 5.30 18.66 -24.95
N ALA A 192 5.12 17.85 -25.99
CA ALA A 192 5.33 16.42 -25.90
C ALA A 192 6.82 16.09 -25.72
N ILE A 193 7.14 15.40 -24.63
CA ILE A 193 8.47 14.86 -24.36
C ILE A 193 8.60 13.49 -25.02
N GLN A 194 7.63 12.61 -24.74
CA GLN A 194 7.63 11.24 -25.22
C GLN A 194 6.20 10.68 -25.20
N SER A 195 5.84 9.93 -26.24
CA SER A 195 4.57 9.21 -26.34
C SER A 195 4.78 7.70 -26.29
N PHE A 196 3.80 7.00 -25.71
CA PHE A 196 3.77 5.56 -25.53
C PHE A 196 2.46 5.03 -26.08
N GLU A 197 2.54 4.05 -26.97
CA GLU A 197 1.37 3.41 -27.57
C GLU A 197 1.18 1.99 -27.02
N PHE A 198 -0.07 1.59 -26.82
CA PHE A 198 -0.44 0.31 -26.26
C PHE A 198 -1.52 -0.36 -27.12
N PRO A 199 -1.52 -1.70 -27.23
CA PRO A 199 -2.67 -2.41 -27.76
C PRO A 199 -3.93 -2.04 -26.96
N CYS A 200 -5.01 -1.68 -27.66
CA CYS A 200 -6.24 -1.27 -27.03
C CYS A 200 -7.43 -1.75 -27.89
N GLU A 201 -8.42 -2.32 -27.21
CA GLU A 201 -9.66 -2.83 -27.80
C GLU A 201 -10.83 -1.91 -27.45
N GLY A 202 -11.89 -1.97 -28.24
CA GLY A 202 -13.09 -1.14 -28.08
C GLY A 202 -13.09 0.12 -28.95
N GLU A 203 -14.07 0.99 -28.70
CA GLU A 203 -14.17 2.29 -29.38
C GLU A 203 -13.05 3.23 -28.89
N ILE A 204 -12.29 3.78 -29.84
CA ILE A 204 -11.17 4.66 -29.53
C ILE A 204 -11.64 6.11 -29.53
N ILE A 205 -11.56 6.73 -28.36
CA ILE A 205 -11.79 8.15 -28.15
C ILE A 205 -10.47 8.89 -28.32
N LYS A 206 -10.51 10.03 -29.02
CA LYS A 206 -9.37 10.93 -29.21
C LYS A 206 -9.72 12.29 -28.61
N ASP A 207 -8.96 12.71 -27.61
CA ASP A 207 -9.23 13.93 -26.86
C ASP A 207 -7.93 14.46 -26.26
N ASP A 208 -7.69 15.76 -26.38
CA ASP A 208 -6.50 16.43 -25.87
C ASP A 208 -6.70 17.09 -24.50
N SER A 209 -7.91 17.01 -23.94
CA SER A 209 -8.28 17.50 -22.61
C SER A 209 -8.22 16.43 -21.53
N ILE A 210 -7.92 15.17 -21.86
CA ILE A 210 -7.93 14.06 -20.90
C ILE A 210 -6.54 13.79 -20.35
N TYR A 211 -6.44 13.72 -19.03
CA TYR A 211 -5.19 13.52 -18.30
C TYR A 211 -5.29 12.36 -17.32
N VAL A 212 -4.14 11.70 -17.09
CA VAL A 212 -3.97 10.82 -15.94
C VAL A 212 -3.53 11.68 -14.77
N TYR A 213 -4.28 11.63 -13.66
CA TYR A 213 -3.88 12.35 -12.47
C TYR A 213 -2.61 11.72 -11.89
N ASP A 214 -1.58 12.53 -11.78
CA ASP A 214 -0.29 12.16 -11.22
C ASP A 214 0.24 13.35 -10.42
N MET A 215 0.35 13.19 -9.11
CA MET A 215 0.95 14.20 -8.26
C MET A 215 2.47 14.02 -8.30
N ILE A 216 3.16 14.92 -8.99
CA ILE A 216 4.62 14.92 -9.07
C ILE A 216 5.17 15.47 -7.76
N GLU A 217 5.41 14.57 -6.82
CA GLU A 217 6.01 14.92 -5.54
C GLU A 217 7.54 14.75 -5.56
N LEU A 218 8.22 15.50 -4.68
CA LEU A 218 9.65 15.34 -4.42
C LEU A 218 9.97 13.91 -3.94
N ASN A 219 11.21 13.45 -4.16
CA ASN A 219 11.60 12.03 -4.08
C ASN A 219 11.13 11.24 -2.85
N GLU A 220 11.13 11.82 -1.65
CA GLU A 220 10.69 11.13 -0.43
C GLU A 220 9.16 10.98 -0.33
N GLN A 221 8.41 11.94 -0.88
CA GLN A 221 6.96 11.97 -0.83
C GLN A 221 6.35 10.99 -1.85
N MET A 222 6.93 10.90 -3.05
CA MET A 222 6.44 10.01 -4.13
C MET A 222 6.29 8.54 -3.71
N ARG A 223 7.17 8.02 -2.85
CA ARG A 223 7.10 6.62 -2.38
C ARG A 223 5.80 6.31 -1.63
N ASN A 224 5.14 7.34 -1.12
CA ASN A 224 3.89 7.26 -0.37
C ASN A 224 2.71 7.91 -1.08
N SER A 225 2.91 8.44 -2.30
CA SER A 225 1.82 9.02 -3.08
C SER A 225 0.79 7.95 -3.43
N SER A 226 -0.47 8.20 -3.07
CA SER A 226 -1.62 7.37 -3.44
C SER A 226 -2.12 7.64 -4.85
N THR A 227 -1.58 8.66 -5.53
CA THR A 227 -2.06 9.14 -6.83
C THR A 227 -0.98 9.05 -7.91
N SER A 228 0.27 8.80 -7.56
CA SER A 228 1.33 8.66 -8.57
C SER A 228 1.23 7.36 -9.37
N LEU A 229 1.15 7.47 -10.70
CA LEU A 229 1.19 6.34 -11.62
C LEU A 229 2.52 5.59 -11.50
N CYS A 230 3.63 6.32 -11.43
CA CYS A 230 4.97 5.75 -11.28
C CYS A 230 5.06 4.83 -10.06
N LYS A 231 4.59 5.32 -8.89
CA LYS A 231 4.55 4.54 -7.66
C LYS A 231 3.64 3.31 -7.79
N LYS A 232 2.47 3.46 -8.40
CA LYS A 232 1.52 2.34 -8.59
C LYS A 232 2.07 1.25 -9.51
N MET A 233 2.71 1.63 -10.62
CA MET A 233 3.39 0.68 -11.50
C MET A 233 4.53 -0.03 -10.76
N LYS A 234 5.31 0.70 -9.95
CA LYS A 234 6.33 0.10 -9.09
C LYS A 234 5.74 -0.95 -8.15
N ASP A 235 4.61 -0.65 -7.50
CA ASP A 235 3.94 -1.61 -6.61
C ASP A 235 3.48 -2.88 -7.34
N VAL A 236 3.05 -2.76 -8.60
CA VAL A 236 2.73 -3.91 -9.45
C VAL A 236 3.98 -4.73 -9.76
N TYR A 237 5.07 -4.08 -10.17
CA TYR A 237 6.33 -4.76 -10.51
C TYR A 237 7.04 -5.39 -9.31
N ASP A 238 6.90 -4.82 -8.11
CA ASP A 238 7.37 -5.41 -6.85
C ASP A 238 6.57 -6.68 -6.45
N GLY A 239 5.50 -6.99 -7.18
CA GLY A 239 4.76 -8.24 -7.11
C GLY A 239 3.61 -8.26 -6.11
N LYS A 240 3.08 -9.46 -5.84
CA LYS A 240 1.88 -9.66 -5.03
C LYS A 240 2.06 -9.24 -3.58
N LEU A 241 1.06 -8.58 -2.99
CA LEU A 241 1.06 -8.19 -1.59
C LEU A 241 0.69 -9.38 -0.69
N LYS A 242 1.29 -9.48 0.51
CA LYS A 242 0.94 -10.58 1.43
C LYS A 242 -0.46 -10.40 2.04
N THR A 243 -0.98 -9.18 2.00
CA THR A 243 -2.32 -8.81 2.47
C THR A 243 -3.45 -9.25 1.53
N ASP A 244 -3.18 -9.48 0.24
CA ASP A 244 -4.22 -9.80 -0.76
C ASP A 244 -5.06 -11.01 -0.37
N LYS A 245 -4.38 -12.11 0.01
CA LYS A 245 -5.07 -13.33 0.44
C LYS A 245 -5.89 -13.11 1.72
N THR A 246 -5.44 -12.21 2.57
CA THR A 246 -6.12 -11.90 3.83
C THR A 246 -7.38 -11.08 3.57
N ALA A 247 -7.31 -10.03 2.75
CA ALA A 247 -8.47 -9.23 2.39
C ALA A 247 -9.55 -10.07 1.67
N MET A 248 -9.15 -10.91 0.71
CA MET A 248 -10.08 -11.84 0.04
C MET A 248 -10.70 -12.88 0.99
N LYS A 249 -9.98 -13.30 2.03
CA LYS A 249 -10.53 -14.19 3.06
C LYS A 249 -11.56 -13.45 3.93
N LEU A 250 -11.26 -12.21 4.32
CA LEU A 250 -12.18 -11.37 5.08
C LEU A 250 -13.48 -11.10 4.33
N MET A 251 -13.41 -10.86 3.02
CA MET A 251 -14.59 -10.70 2.16
C MET A 251 -15.52 -11.92 2.25
N LYS A 252 -14.97 -13.13 2.17
CA LYS A 252 -15.74 -14.38 2.27
C LYS A 252 -16.35 -14.63 3.66
N GLU A 253 -15.80 -14.00 4.69
CA GLU A 253 -16.28 -14.10 6.08
C GLU A 253 -17.25 -12.96 6.44
N ALA A 254 -17.51 -12.03 5.52
CA ALA A 254 -18.38 -10.89 5.80
C ALA A 254 -19.83 -11.32 5.96
N ASP A 255 -20.48 -10.73 6.96
CA ASP A 255 -21.87 -11.03 7.33
C ASP A 255 -22.75 -9.79 7.10
N PHE A 256 -23.78 -9.96 6.27
CA PHE A 256 -24.79 -8.95 5.96
C PHE A 256 -26.07 -9.13 6.77
N SER A 257 -26.10 -10.02 7.77
CA SER A 257 -27.27 -10.27 8.63
C SER A 257 -27.70 -9.06 9.46
N LYS A 258 -26.77 -8.10 9.69
CA LYS A 258 -27.01 -6.84 10.39
C LYS A 258 -26.89 -5.67 9.42
N SER A 259 -27.64 -4.61 9.68
CA SER A 259 -27.59 -3.38 8.87
C SER A 259 -26.24 -2.67 8.95
N ALA A 260 -25.56 -2.74 10.10
CA ALA A 260 -24.21 -2.22 10.24
C ALA A 260 -23.38 -3.10 11.18
N GLN A 261 -22.16 -3.42 10.75
CA GLN A 261 -21.20 -4.16 11.56
C GLN A 261 -19.77 -3.73 11.23
N SER A 262 -18.94 -3.63 12.25
CA SER A 262 -17.50 -3.40 12.10
C SER A 262 -16.75 -4.38 13.00
N VAL A 263 -15.77 -5.09 12.42
CA VAL A 263 -14.97 -6.10 13.13
C VAL A 263 -13.50 -5.90 12.84
N ASP A 264 -12.74 -5.67 13.90
CA ASP A 264 -11.28 -5.63 13.87
C ASP A 264 -10.68 -6.94 14.39
N LYS A 265 -9.71 -7.47 13.65
CA LYS A 265 -8.86 -8.59 14.09
C LYS A 265 -7.40 -8.22 13.87
N THR A 266 -6.54 -8.55 14.83
CA THR A 266 -5.10 -8.35 14.71
C THR A 266 -4.36 -9.68 14.74
N SER A 267 -3.26 -9.79 13.99
CA SER A 267 -2.33 -10.93 14.08
C SER A 267 -0.89 -10.46 14.11
N TYR A 268 -0.07 -11.18 14.86
CA TYR A 268 1.34 -10.87 15.09
C TYR A 268 2.22 -11.89 14.38
N GLY A 269 3.29 -11.41 13.76
CA GLY A 269 4.33 -12.24 13.15
C GLY A 269 5.71 -11.79 13.60
N PHE A 270 6.74 -12.48 13.10
CA PHE A 270 8.10 -12.00 13.29
C PHE A 270 8.31 -10.68 12.55
N ALA A 271 8.76 -9.66 13.28
CA ALA A 271 8.92 -8.29 12.85
C ALA A 271 7.73 -7.70 12.08
N SER A 272 6.52 -8.17 12.38
CA SER A 272 5.34 -7.75 11.65
C SER A 272 4.07 -7.75 12.48
N PHE A 273 3.23 -6.77 12.18
CA PHE A 273 1.91 -6.59 12.74
C PHE A 273 0.91 -6.52 11.59
N THR A 274 -0.19 -7.28 11.67
CA THR A 274 -1.25 -7.25 10.65
C THR A 274 -2.58 -6.85 11.30
N SER A 275 -3.20 -5.80 10.79
CA SER A 275 -4.59 -5.45 11.07
C SER A 275 -5.50 -5.96 9.96
N LYS A 276 -6.71 -6.37 10.34
CA LYS A 276 -7.74 -6.94 9.48
C LYS A 276 -9.06 -6.32 9.89
N HIS A 277 -9.74 -5.69 8.94
CA HIS A 277 -10.98 -5.00 9.20
C HIS A 277 -12.04 -5.46 8.21
N VAL A 278 -13.26 -5.65 8.73
CA VAL A 278 -14.47 -5.86 7.94
C VAL A 278 -15.49 -4.84 8.41
N GLU A 279 -16.02 -4.06 7.48
CA GLU A 279 -17.13 -3.15 7.69
C GLU A 279 -18.25 -3.50 6.73
N THR A 280 -19.47 -3.67 7.24
CA THR A 280 -20.69 -3.84 6.45
C THR A 280 -21.68 -2.73 6.78
N TYR A 281 -22.38 -2.26 5.76
CA TYR A 281 -23.40 -1.22 5.86
C TYR A 281 -24.48 -1.43 4.80
N ASP A 282 -25.72 -1.69 5.20
CA ASP A 282 -26.92 -1.82 4.36
C ASP A 282 -26.77 -2.74 3.12
N GLY A 283 -25.98 -3.81 3.24
CA GLY A 283 -25.72 -4.74 2.13
C GLY A 283 -24.49 -4.41 1.28
N SER A 284 -23.78 -3.35 1.62
CA SER A 284 -22.47 -3.01 1.10
C SER A 284 -21.39 -3.35 2.11
N ALA A 285 -20.18 -3.64 1.64
CA ALA A 285 -19.06 -3.94 2.51
C ALA A 285 -17.73 -3.38 1.99
N MET A 286 -16.85 -3.14 2.94
CA MET A 286 -15.43 -2.90 2.71
C MET A 286 -14.64 -3.81 3.63
N THR A 287 -13.64 -4.48 3.05
CA THR A 287 -12.63 -5.20 3.84
C THR A 287 -11.26 -4.63 3.53
N PHE A 288 -10.41 -4.56 4.55
CA PHE A 288 -9.02 -4.21 4.33
C PHE A 288 -8.09 -4.98 5.25
N ALA A 289 -6.89 -5.23 4.74
CA ALA A 289 -5.81 -5.84 5.48
C ALA A 289 -4.57 -4.96 5.37
N LEU A 290 -4.02 -4.56 6.53
CA LEU A 290 -2.81 -3.75 6.64
C LEU A 290 -1.73 -4.57 7.29
N ARG A 291 -0.58 -4.74 6.64
CA ARG A 291 0.57 -5.45 7.21
C ARG A 291 1.77 -4.53 7.32
N PHE A 292 2.18 -4.25 8.54
CA PHE A 292 3.35 -3.45 8.88
C PHE A 292 4.55 -4.38 9.10
N ASN A 293 5.69 -4.04 8.49
CA ASN A 293 6.95 -4.77 8.62
C ASN A 293 8.06 -3.82 9.13
N TYR A 294 8.62 -4.11 10.30
CA TYR A 294 9.57 -3.26 11.02
C TYR A 294 10.89 -3.99 11.34
N ILE A 295 11.30 -4.95 10.49
CA ILE A 295 12.47 -5.82 10.69
C ILE A 295 13.76 -5.09 11.04
N LYS A 296 13.99 -3.89 10.50
CA LYS A 296 15.18 -3.09 10.79
C LYS A 296 15.31 -2.75 12.28
N GLY A 297 14.20 -2.44 12.95
CA GLY A 297 14.19 -2.16 14.39
C GLY A 297 14.50 -3.41 15.20
N VAL A 298 13.95 -4.56 14.81
CA VAL A 298 14.21 -5.85 15.49
C VAL A 298 15.69 -6.21 15.40
N ILE A 299 16.27 -6.18 14.19
CA ILE A 299 17.70 -6.48 13.99
C ILE A 299 18.59 -5.56 14.82
N LEU A 300 18.31 -4.25 14.82
CA LEU A 300 19.11 -3.27 15.56
C LEU A 300 19.13 -3.57 17.06
N TYR A 301 17.97 -3.78 17.66
CA TYR A 301 17.89 -4.11 19.09
C TYR A 301 18.52 -5.45 19.40
N THR A 302 18.32 -6.47 18.56
CA THR A 302 18.94 -7.78 18.74
C THR A 302 20.47 -7.64 18.80
N ILE A 303 21.08 -6.84 17.91
CA ILE A 303 22.52 -6.57 17.93
C ILE A 303 22.95 -5.84 19.21
N ILE A 304 22.25 -4.77 19.60
CA ILE A 304 22.59 -3.97 20.79
C ILE A 304 22.59 -4.85 22.05
N PHE A 305 21.52 -5.60 22.25
CA PHE A 305 21.41 -6.48 23.40
C PHE A 305 22.39 -7.67 23.31
N ALA A 306 22.70 -8.20 22.12
CA ALA A 306 23.74 -9.21 21.96
C ALA A 306 25.10 -8.72 22.48
N VAL A 307 25.48 -7.50 22.13
CA VAL A 307 26.74 -6.88 22.56
C VAL A 307 26.75 -6.67 24.07
N ILE A 308 25.68 -6.07 24.63
CA ILE A 308 25.56 -5.81 26.07
C ILE A 308 25.61 -7.12 26.87
N LEU A 309 24.82 -8.12 26.49
CA LEU A 309 24.79 -9.41 27.18
C LEU A 309 26.12 -10.15 27.08
N THR A 310 26.79 -10.09 25.92
CA THR A 310 28.13 -10.69 25.76
C THR A 310 29.14 -10.01 26.69
N ALA A 311 29.11 -8.68 26.79
CA ALA A 311 30.00 -7.92 27.67
C ALA A 311 29.78 -8.25 29.16
N ILE A 312 28.55 -8.59 29.58
CA ILE A 312 28.23 -8.97 30.96
C ILE A 312 28.56 -10.44 31.25
N LEU A 313 28.18 -11.35 30.36
CA LEU A 313 28.30 -12.80 30.57
C LEU A 313 29.75 -13.29 30.48
N LEU A 314 30.57 -12.69 29.61
CA LEU A 314 31.94 -13.11 29.38
C LEU A 314 32.83 -12.98 30.64
N PRO A 315 32.83 -11.85 31.37
CA PRO A 315 33.52 -11.74 32.66
C PRO A 315 33.02 -12.74 33.72
N ILE A 316 31.71 -12.95 33.82
CA ILE A 316 31.11 -13.89 34.79
C ILE A 316 31.58 -15.32 34.52
N TRP A 317 31.63 -15.72 33.25
CA TRP A 317 32.09 -17.05 32.86
C TRP A 317 33.59 -17.24 33.11
N ILE A 318 34.41 -16.23 32.78
CA ILE A 318 35.85 -16.25 33.08
C ILE A 318 36.09 -16.35 34.60
N HIS A 319 35.34 -15.60 35.41
CA HIS A 319 35.47 -15.63 36.86
C HIS A 319 35.06 -17.00 37.45
N LYS A 320 33.95 -17.58 36.97
CA LYS A 320 33.48 -18.90 37.42
C LYS A 320 34.46 -20.02 37.04
N ASP A 321 35.03 -19.98 35.84
CA ASP A 321 36.03 -20.96 35.41
C ASP A 321 37.33 -20.87 36.23
N ARG A 322 37.79 -19.64 36.56
CA ARG A 322 38.93 -19.42 37.46
C ARG A 322 38.66 -19.93 38.89
N LYS A 323 37.47 -19.67 39.44
CA LYS A 323 37.08 -20.13 40.79
C LYS A 323 37.06 -21.66 40.87
N ILE A 324 36.58 -22.33 39.82
CA ILE A 324 36.56 -23.78 39.75
C ILE A 324 37.99 -24.33 39.68
N GLN A 325 38.87 -23.76 38.83
CA GLN A 325 40.27 -24.18 38.77
C GLN A 325 40.99 -24.05 40.12
N ASN A 326 40.76 -22.95 40.85
CA ASN A 326 41.35 -22.74 42.18
C ASN A 326 40.76 -23.60 43.29
N SER A 327 39.62 -24.29 43.07
CA SER A 327 39.03 -25.23 44.05
C SER A 327 39.50 -26.68 43.88
N TYR A 328 40.21 -26.97 42.79
CA TYR A 328 40.82 -28.28 42.51
C TYR A 328 42.33 -28.32 42.80
N TYR A 329 42.88 -27.22 43.30
CA TYR A 329 44.21 -27.12 43.92
C TYR A 329 44.05 -26.84 45.41
#